data_AF-A0A7S3C4C9-F1
#
_entry.id   AF-A0A7S3C4C9-F1
#
_cell.length_a   1.000
_cell.length_b   1.000
_cell.length_c   1.000
_cell.angle_alpha   90.00
_cell.angle_beta   90.00
_cell.angle_gamma   90.00
#
_symmetry.space_group_name_H-M   'P 1'
#
loop_
_entity.id
_entity.type
_entity.pdbx_description
1 polymer ?
#
loop_
_entity_poly.entity_id
_entity_poly.type
_entity_poly.pdbx_seq_one_letter_code
_entity_poly.pdbx_strand_id
1 'polypeptide(L)'
;MSSLLVLAVAIPTWSPIFGDRGSLIGRRAICINGLTIGAACATQMVPPERVAAAELPQSAVVLRVAEVTSIMEDQLRFAAAMSEEKRQADGYDFARGDMKMSVTILLRNSKLASVPNAEACVGSLRGIEKIADASEGPLSSVELIAMAQQYQAARDELKAVFERLPEGEREEGRKVARQLRTEEQAQMRVEQAEYERGRTQAGLYAR
;
A
#
# COMPACT_ATOMS: atom_id res chain seq x y z
N MET A 1 28.14 9.57 -13.37
CA MET A 1 27.07 8.60 -13.63
C MET A 1 26.58 8.12 -12.28
N SER A 2 25.57 8.78 -11.72
CA SER A 2 25.06 8.49 -10.37
C SER A 2 24.00 7.41 -10.47
N SER A 3 24.31 6.21 -9.99
CA SER A 3 23.35 5.10 -9.89
C SER A 3 22.21 5.49 -8.96
N LEU A 4 21.00 5.47 -9.51
CA LEU A 4 19.73 5.76 -8.88
C LEU A 4 19.37 4.63 -7.90
N LEU A 5 19.51 4.91 -6.61
CA LEU A 5 19.08 4.05 -5.53
C LEU A 5 17.57 4.30 -5.29
N VAL A 6 16.73 3.51 -5.96
CA VAL A 6 15.28 3.51 -5.76
C VAL A 6 14.98 2.87 -4.41
N LEU A 7 14.78 3.72 -3.41
CA LEU A 7 14.12 3.31 -2.17
C LEU A 7 12.64 3.09 -2.47
N ALA A 8 12.31 1.89 -2.91
CA ALA A 8 11.00 1.36 -2.64
C ALA A 8 10.92 1.14 -1.12
N VAL A 9 10.52 2.17 -0.37
CA VAL A 9 9.57 1.88 0.71
C VAL A 9 8.43 1.23 -0.04
N ALA A 10 8.44 -0.10 -0.07
CA ALA A 10 7.39 -0.90 -0.65
C ALA A 10 6.15 -0.60 0.19
N ILE A 11 5.51 0.51 -0.13
CA ILE A 11 4.09 0.70 0.08
C ILE A 11 3.53 -0.51 -0.63
N PRO A 12 2.81 -1.40 0.06
CA PRO A 12 2.02 -2.37 -0.67
C PRO A 12 1.18 -1.52 -1.61
N THR A 13 1.54 -1.52 -2.89
CA THR A 13 0.74 -0.90 -3.91
C THR A 13 -0.52 -1.73 -3.88
N TRP A 14 -1.48 -1.27 -3.09
CA TRP A 14 -2.89 -1.45 -3.34
C TRP A 14 -3.17 -0.68 -4.64
N SER A 15 -2.44 -1.02 -5.70
CA SER A 15 -2.90 -0.75 -7.04
C SER A 15 -4.26 -1.43 -7.09
N PRO A 16 -5.31 -0.74 -7.54
CA PRO A 16 -6.53 -1.40 -7.93
C PRO A 16 -6.25 -2.24 -9.18
N ILE A 17 -5.49 -3.33 -9.04
CA ILE A 17 -5.33 -4.39 -10.05
C ILE A 17 -6.66 -5.17 -10.20
N PHE A 18 -7.69 -4.83 -9.43
CA PHE A 18 -9.03 -5.42 -9.51
C PHE A 18 -10.04 -4.57 -10.28
N GLY A 19 -9.58 -3.70 -11.19
CA GLY A 19 -10.41 -2.89 -12.07
C GLY A 19 -10.43 -3.30 -13.55
N ASP A 20 -10.08 -4.53 -13.92
CA ASP A 20 -10.37 -5.06 -15.26
C ASP A 20 -10.60 -6.58 -15.25
N ARG A 21 -11.66 -7.03 -14.55
CA ARG A 21 -12.28 -8.33 -14.84
C ARG A 21 -13.41 -8.13 -15.84
N GLY A 22 -13.02 -7.75 -17.06
CA GLY A 22 -13.86 -7.93 -18.22
C GLY A 22 -14.23 -9.40 -18.41
N SER A 23 -15.53 -9.66 -18.35
CA SER A 23 -16.24 -10.69 -19.11
C SER A 23 -16.05 -12.17 -18.72
N LEU A 24 -17.10 -12.66 -18.06
CA LEU A 24 -17.54 -14.05 -18.02
C LEU A 24 -17.70 -14.62 -19.44
N ILE A 25 -16.72 -15.36 -19.94
CA ILE A 25 -16.97 -16.44 -20.91
C ILE A 25 -16.19 -17.70 -20.50
N GLY A 26 -16.95 -18.61 -19.89
CA GLY A 26 -16.80 -20.08 -19.88
C GLY A 26 -15.40 -20.69 -19.87
N ARG A 27 -15.02 -21.32 -18.76
CA ARG A 27 -14.09 -22.47 -18.80
C ARG A 27 -14.65 -23.65 -18.02
N ARG A 28 -15.05 -24.64 -18.81
CA ARG A 28 -15.34 -26.02 -18.42
C ARG A 28 -14.17 -26.62 -17.66
N ALA A 29 -14.50 -27.38 -16.64
CA ALA A 29 -13.62 -28.35 -16.00
C ALA A 29 -13.04 -29.30 -17.06
N ILE A 30 -11.72 -29.37 -17.12
CA ILE A 30 -11.00 -30.45 -17.80
C ILE A 30 -10.08 -31.05 -16.73
N CYS A 31 -10.48 -32.22 -16.24
CA CYS A 31 -9.63 -33.10 -15.47
C CYS A 31 -8.65 -33.76 -16.44
N ILE A 32 -7.35 -33.49 -16.32
CA ILE A 32 -6.31 -34.31 -16.95
C ILE A 32 -5.52 -34.98 -15.84
N ASN A 33 -5.72 -36.29 -15.73
CA ASN A 33 -4.87 -37.19 -14.97
C ASN A 33 -3.54 -37.40 -15.71
N GLY A 34 -2.45 -37.40 -14.94
CA GLY A 34 -1.21 -38.12 -15.25
C GLY A 34 -0.24 -37.40 -16.17
N LEU A 35 0.95 -37.05 -15.66
CA LEU A 35 2.20 -37.77 -15.96
C LEU A 35 3.38 -37.05 -15.28
N THR A 36 4.09 -37.79 -14.45
CA THR A 36 5.36 -37.43 -13.81
C THR A 36 6.51 -37.47 -14.82
N ILE A 37 7.24 -36.36 -15.03
CA ILE A 37 8.67 -36.38 -15.38
C ILE A 37 9.35 -35.19 -14.70
N GLY A 38 10.38 -35.48 -13.92
CA GLY A 38 11.19 -34.51 -13.21
C GLY A 38 12.17 -33.77 -14.12
N ALA A 39 12.36 -32.50 -13.80
CA ALA A 39 13.57 -31.75 -14.07
C ALA A 39 13.65 -30.69 -12.96
N ALA A 40 14.44 -30.99 -11.91
CA ALA A 40 14.77 -30.02 -10.88
C ALA A 40 15.71 -28.97 -11.49
N CYS A 41 15.15 -27.94 -12.12
CA CYS A 41 15.86 -26.69 -12.33
C CYS A 41 16.05 -26.06 -10.95
N ALA A 42 17.20 -26.32 -10.34
CA ALA A 42 17.71 -25.55 -9.22
C ALA A 42 18.04 -24.15 -9.74
N THR A 43 17.01 -23.30 -9.90
CA THR A 43 17.19 -21.87 -10.01
C THR A 43 17.80 -21.43 -8.69
N GLN A 44 19.12 -21.22 -8.68
CA GLN A 44 19.79 -20.53 -7.61
C GLN A 44 19.10 -19.17 -7.47
N MET A 45 18.22 -19.06 -6.47
CA MET A 45 17.74 -17.77 -5.99
C MET A 45 18.96 -17.05 -5.44
N VAL A 46 19.62 -16.26 -6.29
CA VAL A 46 20.56 -15.25 -5.84
C VAL A 46 19.75 -14.34 -4.92
N PRO A 47 20.03 -14.32 -3.60
CA PRO A 47 19.33 -13.38 -2.72
C PRO A 47 19.62 -11.99 -3.27
N PRO A 48 18.59 -11.15 -3.50
CA PRO A 48 18.83 -9.80 -3.99
C PRO A 48 19.80 -9.14 -3.03
N GLU A 49 20.95 -8.73 -3.55
CA GLU A 49 21.94 -7.95 -2.83
C GLU A 49 21.19 -6.77 -2.24
N ARG A 50 21.04 -6.74 -0.90
CA ARG A 50 20.39 -5.65 -0.19
C ARG A 50 21.30 -4.45 -0.32
N VAL A 51 21.21 -3.74 -1.45
CA VAL A 51 21.79 -2.41 -1.58
C VAL A 51 21.27 -1.63 -0.39
N ALA A 52 22.17 -1.16 0.47
CA ALA A 52 21.80 -0.45 1.69
C ALA A 52 20.92 0.72 1.29
N ALA A 53 19.62 0.55 1.49
CA ALA A 53 18.64 1.60 1.29
C ALA A 53 19.08 2.75 2.16
N ALA A 54 19.54 3.85 1.54
CA ALA A 54 19.85 5.09 2.22
C ALA A 54 18.71 5.39 3.22
N GLU A 55 19.03 5.40 4.51
CA GLU A 55 18.00 5.59 5.53
C GLU A 55 17.38 6.97 5.34
N LEU A 56 16.06 7.02 5.17
CA LEU A 56 15.33 8.27 5.00
C LEU A 56 15.39 9.07 6.32
N PRO A 57 15.49 10.41 6.26
CA PRO A 57 15.41 11.22 7.46
C PRO A 57 14.05 11.01 8.14
N GLN A 58 14.04 10.98 9.47
CA GLN A 58 12.84 10.71 10.26
C GLN A 58 11.69 11.67 9.93
N SER A 59 12.01 12.94 9.67
CA SER A 59 11.04 13.95 9.25
C SER A 59 10.34 13.59 7.93
N ALA A 60 11.04 12.99 6.96
CA ALA A 60 10.44 12.51 5.73
C ALA A 60 9.60 11.25 5.94
N VAL A 61 10.02 10.35 6.84
CA VAL A 61 9.24 9.16 7.22
C VAL A 61 7.90 9.57 7.82
N VAL A 62 7.89 10.52 8.77
CA VAL A 62 6.66 11.03 9.41
C VAL A 62 5.70 11.60 8.37
N LEU A 63 6.21 12.45 7.45
CA LEU A 63 5.40 13.01 6.37
C LEU A 63 4.85 11.93 5.43
N ARG A 64 5.64 10.91 5.11
CA ARG A 64 5.21 9.83 4.22
C ARG A 64 4.11 8.97 4.85
N VAL A 65 4.27 8.62 6.13
CA VAL A 65 3.24 7.87 6.85
C VAL A 65 1.96 8.70 6.98
N ALA A 66 2.05 10.00 7.25
CA ALA A 66 0.89 10.89 7.31
C ALA A 66 0.11 10.93 5.98
N GLU A 67 0.82 10.91 4.84
CA GLU A 67 0.19 10.85 3.52
C GLU A 67 -0.50 9.50 3.26
N VAL A 68 0.19 8.38 3.52
CA VAL A 68 -0.38 7.04 3.33
C VAL A 68 -1.61 6.84 4.21
N THR A 69 -1.56 7.27 5.47
CA THR A 69 -2.71 7.18 6.39
C THR A 69 -3.89 8.04 5.94
N SER A 70 -3.64 9.21 5.32
CA SER A 70 -4.69 10.02 4.72
C SER A 70 -5.40 9.31 3.56
N ILE A 71 -4.63 8.65 2.68
CA ILE A 71 -5.21 7.89 1.55
C ILE A 71 -6.08 6.74 2.05
N MET A 72 -5.59 5.99 3.05
CA MET A 72 -6.35 4.88 3.65
C MET A 72 -7.62 5.39 4.36
N GLU A 73 -7.55 6.51 5.07
CA GLU A 73 -8.73 7.15 5.67
C GLU A 73 -9.79 7.45 4.59
N ASP A 74 -9.41 8.13 3.52
CA ASP A 74 -10.34 8.54 2.46
C ASP A 74 -10.99 7.33 1.80
N GLN A 75 -10.22 6.27 1.52
CA GLN A 75 -10.72 5.02 0.95
C GLN A 75 -11.74 4.34 1.87
N LEU A 76 -11.46 4.25 3.18
CA LEU A 76 -12.37 3.62 4.13
C LEU A 76 -13.66 4.43 4.31
N ARG A 77 -13.57 5.77 4.34
CA ARG A 77 -14.75 6.64 4.39
C ARG A 77 -15.59 6.52 3.12
N PHE A 78 -14.95 6.48 1.96
CA PHE A 78 -15.63 6.28 0.69
C PHE A 78 -16.36 4.95 0.66
N ALA A 79 -15.69 3.85 1.04
CA ALA A 79 -16.29 2.53 1.11
C ALA A 79 -17.44 2.46 2.13
N ALA A 80 -17.31 3.10 3.29
CA ALA A 80 -18.36 3.11 4.31
C ALA A 80 -19.67 3.76 3.84
N ALA A 81 -19.58 4.69 2.88
CA ALA A 81 -20.75 5.35 2.28
C ALA A 81 -21.47 4.49 1.23
N MET A 82 -20.92 3.34 0.86
CA MET A 82 -21.46 2.43 -0.16
C MET A 82 -22.21 1.26 0.49
N SER A 83 -23.14 0.63 -0.24
CA SER A 83 -23.70 -0.65 0.17
C SER A 83 -22.65 -1.76 0.07
N GLU A 84 -22.86 -2.87 0.76
CA GLU A 84 -21.94 -4.02 0.74
C GLU A 84 -21.79 -4.60 -0.67
N GLU A 85 -22.89 -4.76 -1.40
CA GLU A 85 -22.88 -5.29 -2.77
C GLU A 85 -22.09 -4.37 -3.71
N LYS A 86 -22.26 -3.04 -3.54
CA LYS A 86 -21.54 -2.07 -4.36
C LYS A 86 -20.04 -2.05 -4.02
N ARG A 87 -19.67 -2.16 -2.73
CA ARG A 87 -18.27 -2.31 -2.33
C ARG A 87 -17.64 -3.52 -2.99
N GLN A 88 -18.32 -4.66 -2.97
CA GLN A 88 -17.82 -5.89 -3.57
C GLN A 88 -17.68 -5.76 -5.10
N ALA A 89 -18.65 -5.14 -5.77
CA ALA A 89 -18.63 -4.92 -7.22
C ALA A 89 -17.51 -3.96 -7.65
N ASP A 90 -17.29 -2.89 -6.89
CA ASP A 90 -16.33 -1.82 -7.21
C ASP A 90 -14.93 -2.09 -6.62
N GLY A 91 -14.71 -3.21 -5.94
CA GLY A 91 -13.41 -3.60 -5.38
C GLY A 91 -13.01 -2.88 -4.09
N TYR A 92 -13.98 -2.33 -3.35
CA TYR A 92 -13.81 -1.71 -2.02
C TYR A 92 -14.19 -2.65 -0.87
N ASP A 93 -14.06 -3.96 -1.10
CA ASP A 93 -14.23 -4.97 -0.05
C ASP A 93 -12.88 -5.23 0.64
N PHE A 94 -12.74 -4.68 1.84
CA PHE A 94 -11.52 -4.79 2.64
C PHE A 94 -11.61 -6.03 3.53
N ALA A 95 -10.78 -7.04 3.27
CA ALA A 95 -10.68 -8.17 4.18
C ALA A 95 -10.01 -7.75 5.50
N ARG A 96 -10.52 -8.25 6.63
CA ARG A 96 -9.96 -7.98 7.97
C ARG A 96 -8.47 -8.33 8.06
N GLY A 97 -8.09 -9.47 7.47
CA GLY A 97 -6.69 -9.91 7.41
C GLY A 97 -5.79 -8.93 6.67
N ASP A 98 -6.29 -8.34 5.58
CA ASP A 98 -5.54 -7.39 4.76
C ASP A 98 -5.36 -6.05 5.48
N MET A 99 -6.36 -5.60 6.24
CA MET A 99 -6.25 -4.41 7.09
C MET A 99 -5.17 -4.59 8.16
N LYS A 100 -5.16 -5.74 8.84
CA LYS A 100 -4.15 -6.06 9.86
C LYS A 100 -2.75 -6.14 9.26
N MET A 101 -2.61 -6.89 8.15
CA MET A 101 -1.34 -7.05 7.46
C MET A 101 -0.80 -5.69 6.98
N SER A 102 -1.66 -4.84 6.44
CA SER A 102 -1.30 -3.50 5.99
C SER A 102 -0.75 -2.63 7.12
N VAL A 103 -1.41 -2.62 8.28
CA VAL A 103 -0.92 -1.89 9.47
C VAL A 103 0.42 -2.44 9.94
N THR A 104 0.54 -3.77 10.04
CA THR A 104 1.79 -4.43 10.44
C THR A 104 2.95 -4.09 9.48
N ILE A 105 2.72 -4.16 8.17
CA ILE A 105 3.71 -3.81 7.15
C ILE A 105 4.08 -2.33 7.24
N LEU A 106 3.10 -1.43 7.38
CA LEU A 106 3.33 0.00 7.49
C LEU A 106 4.22 0.32 8.69
N LEU A 107 3.89 -0.20 9.88
CA LEU A 107 4.66 0.01 11.10
C LEU A 107 6.08 -0.57 11.00
N ARG A 108 6.22 -1.76 10.42
CA ARG A 108 7.51 -2.42 10.25
C ARG A 108 8.41 -1.67 9.26
N ASN A 109 7.89 -1.29 8.10
CA ASN A 109 8.67 -0.69 7.02
C ASN A 109 9.04 0.77 7.34
N SER A 110 8.17 1.51 8.02
CA SER A 110 8.45 2.90 8.43
C SER A 110 9.36 3.00 9.65
N LYS A 111 9.55 1.93 10.43
CA LYS A 111 10.19 1.97 11.74
C LYS A 111 9.59 3.06 12.65
N LEU A 112 8.29 3.33 12.52
CA LEU A 112 7.65 4.46 13.21
C LEU A 112 7.75 4.36 14.75
N ALA A 113 7.80 3.14 15.29
CA ALA A 113 8.02 2.89 16.71
C ALA A 113 9.39 3.38 17.24
N SER A 114 10.34 3.65 16.36
CA SER A 114 11.65 4.21 16.71
C SER A 114 11.72 5.74 16.57
N VAL A 115 10.64 6.38 16.09
CA VAL A 115 10.56 7.84 15.97
C VAL A 115 10.16 8.43 17.34
N PRO A 116 10.91 9.40 17.88
CA PRO A 116 10.58 10.00 19.17
C PRO A 116 9.19 10.64 19.19
N ASN A 117 8.43 10.41 20.27
CA ASN A 117 7.09 10.96 20.49
C ASN A 117 6.00 10.41 19.53
N ALA A 118 6.27 9.36 18.76
CA ALA A 118 5.31 8.75 17.83
C ALA A 118 4.48 7.60 18.44
N GLU A 119 4.58 7.36 19.76
CA GLU A 119 3.94 6.22 20.44
C GLU A 119 2.41 6.28 20.33
N ALA A 120 1.83 7.49 20.45
CA ALA A 120 0.38 7.71 20.31
C ALA A 120 -0.12 7.37 18.89
N CYS A 121 0.67 7.72 17.86
CA CYS A 121 0.37 7.35 16.48
C CYS A 121 0.41 5.83 16.30
N VAL A 122 1.44 5.16 16.82
CA VAL A 122 1.54 3.69 16.75
C VAL A 122 0.36 3.03 17.47
N GLY A 123 -0.04 3.57 18.62
CA GLY A 123 -1.22 3.14 19.35
C GLY A 123 -2.51 3.25 18.54
N SER A 124 -2.72 4.39 17.87
CA SER A 124 -3.88 4.62 16.99
C SER A 124 -3.90 3.64 15.82
N LEU A 125 -2.76 3.43 15.15
CA LEU A 125 -2.64 2.46 14.05
C LEU A 125 -2.95 1.03 14.52
N ARG A 126 -2.45 0.61 15.69
CA ARG A 126 -2.82 -0.68 16.29
C ARG A 126 -4.29 -0.77 16.71
N GLY A 127 -4.97 0.36 16.91
CA GLY A 127 -6.42 0.41 17.12
C GLY A 127 -7.20 -0.20 15.95
N ILE A 128 -6.69 -0.07 14.73
CA ILE A 128 -7.30 -0.66 13.53
C ILE A 128 -7.29 -2.19 13.60
N GLU A 129 -6.17 -2.79 14.04
CA GLU A 129 -6.07 -4.23 14.21
C GLU A 129 -7.09 -4.74 15.24
N LYS A 130 -7.30 -3.99 16.34
CA LYS A 130 -8.31 -4.33 17.35
C LYS A 130 -9.72 -4.27 16.80
N ILE A 131 -10.05 -3.28 15.96
CA ILE A 131 -11.37 -3.19 15.32
C ILE A 131 -11.55 -4.37 14.36
N ALA A 132 -10.51 -4.72 13.59
CA ALA A 132 -10.56 -5.87 12.69
C ALA A 132 -10.80 -7.19 13.44
N ASP A 133 -10.20 -7.35 14.63
CA ASP A 133 -10.31 -8.56 15.45
C ASP A 133 -11.60 -8.64 16.30
N ALA A 134 -12.37 -7.55 16.40
CA ALA A 134 -13.54 -7.50 17.28
C ALA A 134 -14.74 -8.31 16.78
N SER A 135 -14.82 -8.60 15.48
CA SER A 135 -15.92 -9.35 14.88
C SER A 135 -15.48 -10.19 13.69
N GLU A 136 -16.31 -11.15 13.30
CA GLU A 136 -16.09 -12.03 12.14
C GLU A 136 -16.91 -11.59 10.93
N GLY A 137 -16.51 -12.03 9.74
CA GLY A 137 -17.20 -11.72 8.48
C GLY A 137 -16.73 -10.42 7.80
N PRO A 138 -17.48 -9.90 6.82
CA PRO A 138 -17.15 -8.65 6.15
C PRO A 138 -17.08 -7.44 7.12
N LEU A 139 -16.31 -6.42 6.76
CA LEU A 139 -16.28 -5.18 7.55
C LEU A 139 -17.58 -4.40 7.36
N SER A 140 -18.25 -4.08 8.46
CA SER A 140 -19.44 -3.22 8.44
C SER A 140 -19.06 -1.76 8.17
N SER A 141 -20.00 -0.95 7.69
CA SER A 141 -19.78 0.49 7.49
C SER A 141 -19.37 1.20 8.79
N VAL A 142 -19.90 0.75 9.94
CA VAL A 142 -19.54 1.30 11.26
C VAL A 142 -18.06 1.02 11.58
N GLU A 143 -17.60 -0.21 11.34
CA GLU A 143 -16.20 -0.58 11.55
C GLU A 143 -15.27 0.17 10.59
N LEU A 144 -15.64 0.32 9.32
CA LEU A 144 -14.86 1.10 8.35
C LEU A 144 -14.69 2.56 8.81
N ILE A 145 -15.76 3.20 9.30
CA ILE A 145 -15.69 4.56 9.87
C ILE A 145 -14.81 4.59 11.11
N ALA A 146 -14.93 3.61 12.01
CA ALA A 146 -14.10 3.54 13.20
C ALA A 146 -12.61 3.38 12.85
N MET A 147 -12.28 2.56 11.85
CA MET A 147 -10.91 2.41 11.34
C MET A 147 -10.41 3.70 10.68
N ALA A 148 -11.25 4.39 9.89
CA ALA A 148 -10.92 5.68 9.32
C ALA A 148 -10.60 6.74 10.40
N GLN A 149 -11.36 6.75 11.50
CA GLN A 149 -11.08 7.61 12.65
C GLN A 149 -9.73 7.30 13.31
N GLN A 150 -9.32 6.03 13.36
CA GLN A 150 -7.99 5.66 13.86
C GLN A 150 -6.86 6.17 12.94
N TYR A 151 -7.05 6.12 11.62
CA TYR A 151 -6.11 6.72 10.67
C TYR A 151 -6.04 8.25 10.81
N GLN A 152 -7.19 8.90 11.00
CA GLN A 152 -7.24 10.34 11.26
C GLN A 152 -6.45 10.70 12.54
N ALA A 153 -6.71 10.00 13.64
CA ALA A 153 -6.00 10.23 14.90
C ALA A 153 -4.49 10.02 14.72
N ALA A 154 -4.07 8.97 14.04
CA ALA A 154 -2.66 8.73 13.70
C ALA A 154 -2.05 9.90 12.92
N ARG A 155 -2.75 10.45 11.93
CA ARG A 155 -2.29 11.61 11.14
C ARG A 155 -2.14 12.86 11.99
N ASP A 156 -3.10 13.13 12.87
CA ASP A 156 -3.07 14.30 13.77
C ASP A 156 -1.88 14.20 14.75
N GLU A 157 -1.61 13.01 15.29
CA GLU A 157 -0.42 12.75 16.11
C GLU A 157 0.88 12.93 15.32
N LEU A 158 0.97 12.42 14.09
CA LEU A 158 2.14 12.60 13.23
C LEU A 158 2.40 14.06 12.89
N LYS A 159 1.34 14.85 12.69
CA LYS A 159 1.47 16.29 12.52
C LYS A 159 2.07 16.94 13.76
N ALA A 160 1.59 16.59 14.96
CA ALA A 160 2.16 17.09 16.20
C ALA A 160 3.62 16.68 16.40
N VAL A 161 3.99 15.43 16.05
CA VAL A 161 5.38 14.96 16.06
C VAL A 161 6.23 15.79 15.11
N PHE A 162 5.77 15.99 13.87
CA PHE A 162 6.51 16.76 12.87
C PHE A 162 6.73 18.20 13.32
N GLU A 163 5.71 18.88 13.85
CA GLU A 163 5.81 20.28 14.29
C GLU A 163 6.74 20.49 15.49
N ARG A 164 7.05 19.45 16.26
CA ARG A 164 8.03 19.51 17.36
C ARG A 164 9.48 19.39 16.88
N LEU A 165 9.71 18.98 15.64
CA LEU A 165 11.06 18.86 15.10
C LEU A 165 11.70 20.24 14.87
N PRO A 166 13.03 20.36 15.00
CA PRO A 166 13.76 21.57 14.62
C PRO A 166 13.43 22.02 13.19
N GLU A 167 13.41 23.34 12.93
CA GLU A 167 13.03 23.87 11.60
C GLU A 167 13.88 23.27 10.47
N GLY A 168 15.20 23.14 10.68
CA GLY A 168 16.10 22.55 9.68
C GLY A 168 15.72 21.10 9.31
N GLU A 169 15.35 20.28 10.29
CA GLU A 169 14.90 18.90 10.05
C GLU A 169 13.53 18.86 9.35
N ARG A 170 12.63 19.80 9.70
CA ARG A 170 11.34 19.95 9.01
C ARG A 170 11.52 20.35 7.55
N GLU A 171 12.42 21.30 7.26
CA GLU A 171 12.75 21.71 5.90
C GLU A 171 13.34 20.56 5.07
N GLU A 172 14.32 19.85 5.64
CA GLU A 172 14.91 18.67 5.02
C GLU A 172 13.85 17.60 4.74
N GLY A 173 13.00 17.30 5.73
CA GLY A 173 11.90 16.34 5.59
C GLY A 173 10.94 16.71 4.46
N ARG A 174 10.54 17.99 4.37
CA ARG A 174 9.69 18.49 3.29
C ARG A 174 10.37 18.36 1.92
N LYS A 175 11.67 18.64 1.84
CA LYS A 175 12.45 18.53 0.60
C LYS A 175 12.50 17.07 0.12
N VAL A 176 12.88 16.14 1.00
CA VAL A 176 12.96 14.71 0.67
C VAL A 176 11.58 14.16 0.33
N ALA A 177 10.53 14.49 1.09
CA ALA A 177 9.17 14.05 0.78
C ALA A 177 8.68 14.54 -0.61
N ARG A 178 9.03 15.77 -1.01
CA ARG A 178 8.72 16.29 -2.36
C ARG A 178 9.48 15.55 -3.46
N GLN A 179 10.74 15.19 -3.22
CA GLN A 179 11.54 14.41 -4.17
C GLN A 179 10.92 13.03 -4.38
N LEU A 180 10.60 12.32 -3.30
CA LEU A 180 9.94 11.01 -3.35
C LEU A 180 8.61 11.07 -4.14
N ARG A 181 7.76 12.08 -3.90
CA ARG A 181 6.51 12.24 -4.68
C ARG A 181 6.77 12.46 -6.16
N THR A 182 7.78 13.26 -6.50
CA THR A 182 8.13 13.53 -7.90
C THR A 182 8.59 12.25 -8.60
N GLU A 183 9.39 11.44 -7.90
CA GLU A 183 9.89 10.15 -8.39
C GLU A 183 8.75 9.14 -8.56
N GLU A 184 7.87 8.99 -7.57
CA GLU A 184 6.69 8.13 -7.64
C GLU A 184 5.77 8.53 -8.81
N GLN A 185 5.52 9.82 -9.00
CA GLN A 185 4.74 10.33 -10.14
C GLN A 185 5.43 10.11 -11.48
N ALA A 186 6.76 10.13 -11.54
CA ALA A 186 7.49 9.78 -12.75
C ALA A 186 7.35 8.28 -13.06
N GLN A 187 7.48 7.42 -12.05
CA GLN A 187 7.32 5.97 -12.18
C GLN A 187 5.91 5.60 -12.64
N MET A 188 4.87 6.12 -11.99
CA MET A 188 3.47 5.87 -12.39
C MET A 188 3.19 6.29 -13.85
N ARG A 189 3.80 7.39 -14.31
CA ARG A 189 3.67 7.82 -15.72
C ARG A 189 4.34 6.86 -16.70
N VAL A 190 5.48 6.28 -16.32
CA VAL A 190 6.16 5.25 -17.14
C VAL A 190 5.32 3.99 -17.20
N GLU A 191 4.86 3.48 -16.05
CA GLU A 191 4.02 2.29 -15.96
C GLU A 191 2.72 2.43 -16.77
N GLN A 192 2.06 3.60 -16.68
CA GLN A 192 0.87 3.88 -17.47
C GLN A 192 1.16 3.89 -18.98
N ALA A 193 2.26 4.52 -19.40
CA ALA A 193 2.65 4.55 -20.81
C ALA A 193 2.99 3.14 -21.35
N GLU A 194 3.61 2.28 -20.53
CA GLU A 194 3.88 0.89 -20.88
C GLU A 194 2.60 0.05 -20.98
N TYR A 195 1.67 0.23 -20.04
CA TYR A 195 0.36 -0.39 -20.08
C TYR A 195 -0.43 -0.01 -21.36
N GLU A 196 -0.46 1.28 -21.70
CA GLU A 196 -1.13 1.78 -22.91
C GLU A 196 -0.50 1.24 -24.20
N ARG A 197 0.84 1.13 -24.25
CA ARG A 197 1.55 0.49 -25.36
C ARG A 197 1.17 -0.98 -25.49
N GLY A 198 1.18 -1.73 -24.38
CA GLY A 198 0.82 -3.14 -24.34
C GLY A 198 -0.61 -3.40 -24.80
N ARG A 199 -1.57 -2.57 -24.33
CA ARG A 199 -2.98 -2.63 -24.74
C ARG A 199 -3.14 -2.35 -26.24
N THR A 200 -2.43 -1.36 -26.77
CA THR A 200 -2.47 -1.02 -28.21
C THR A 200 -1.90 -2.16 -29.06
N GLN A 201 -0.79 -2.76 -28.63
CA GLN A 201 -0.17 -3.89 -29.33
C GLN A 201 -1.08 -5.13 -29.31
N ALA A 202 -1.73 -5.45 -28.18
CA ALA A 202 -2.68 -6.56 -28.09
C ALA A 202 -3.92 -6.36 -28.99
N GLY A 203 -4.43 -5.12 -29.09
CA GLY A 203 -5.54 -4.78 -29.98
C GLY A 203 -5.20 -4.86 -31.48
N LEU A 204 -3.93 -4.66 -31.84
CA LEU A 204 -3.46 -4.75 -33.24
C LEU A 204 -3.37 -6.20 -33.77
N TYR A 205 -3.31 -7.20 -32.88
CA TYR A 205 -3.25 -8.63 -33.26
C TYR A 205 -4.60 -9.36 -33.14
N ALA A 206 -5.68 -8.67 -32.77
CA ALA A 206 -7.02 -9.25 -32.79
C ALA A 206 -7.62 -9.09 -34.20
N ARG A 207 -7.23 -9.96 -35.14
CA ARG A 207 -7.92 -10.18 -36.41
C ARG A 207 -8.15 -11.67 -36.65
#